data_AF-A0A1R1DL31-F1
#
_entry.id   AF-A0A1R1DL31-F1
#
_cell.length_a   1.000
_cell.length_b   1.000
_cell.length_c   1.000
_cell.angle_alpha   90.00
_cell.angle_beta   90.00
_cell.angle_gamma   90.00
#
_symmetry.space_group_name_H-M   'P 1'
#
loop_
_entity.id
_entity.type
_entity.pdbx_description
1 polymer ?
#
loop_
_entity_poly.entity_id
_entity_poly.type
_entity_poly.pdbx_seq_one_letter_code
_entity_poly.pdbx_strand_id
1 'polypeptide(L)'
;IGLPIPGPIEAILMIGMFELFREAGERLPKAVGQTVAVVGGIVVGDAAIRAGLASTTLLVVSAVTAVSSFTLVNQSLVGSVSIVRLFVLMCSSVLGMYGFILSTIAVILYLSRLESFGVPYLAPLSR
;
A
#
# COMPACT_ATOMS: atom_id res chain seq x y z
N ILE A 1 5.09 6.22 -23.90
CA ILE A 1 4.42 7.53 -24.06
C ILE A 1 4.28 8.08 -22.66
N GLY A 2 5.09 9.09 -22.32
CA GLY A 2 5.29 9.55 -20.95
C GLY A 2 4.05 10.22 -20.40
N LEU A 3 3.58 9.74 -19.25
CA LEU A 3 2.54 10.43 -18.50
C LEU A 3 3.06 11.80 -18.06
N PRO A 4 2.19 12.82 -17.98
CA PRO A 4 2.57 14.15 -17.49
C PRO A 4 3.09 14.15 -16.04
N ILE A 5 2.84 13.06 -15.29
CA ILE A 5 3.15 12.93 -13.87
C ILE A 5 4.43 12.10 -13.67
N PRO A 6 5.38 12.54 -12.82
CA PRO A 6 6.53 11.74 -12.39
C PRO A 6 6.11 10.43 -11.71
N GLY A 7 6.81 9.33 -12.00
CA GLY A 7 6.48 7.99 -11.47
C GLY A 7 6.29 7.88 -9.94
N PRO A 8 7.09 8.55 -9.10
CA PRO A 8 6.84 8.60 -7.65
C PRO A 8 5.48 9.20 -7.27
N ILE A 9 5.08 10.28 -7.93
CA ILE A 9 3.83 10.99 -7.66
C ILE A 9 2.65 10.13 -8.13
N GLU A 10 2.81 9.49 -9.29
CA GLU A 10 1.85 8.51 -9.80
C GLU A 10 1.60 7.36 -8.81
N ALA A 11 2.68 6.79 -8.25
CA ALA A 11 2.59 5.71 -7.28
C ALA A 11 1.89 6.16 -5.98
N ILE A 12 2.21 7.34 -5.45
CA ILE A 12 1.57 7.91 -4.26
C ILE A 12 0.07 8.11 -4.51
N LEU A 13 -0.30 8.67 -5.67
CA LEU A 13 -1.69 8.92 -6.03
C LEU A 13 -2.48 7.61 -6.11
N MET A 14 -1.95 6.60 -6.81
CA MET A 14 -2.63 5.31 -6.96
C MET A 14 -2.75 4.56 -5.63
N ILE A 15 -1.70 4.51 -4.81
CA ILE A 15 -1.75 3.87 -3.49
C ILE A 15 -2.76 4.60 -2.59
N GLY A 16 -2.76 5.93 -2.58
CA GLY A 16 -3.71 6.73 -1.82
C GLY A 16 -5.16 6.50 -2.24
N MET A 17 -5.44 6.42 -3.55
CA MET A 17 -6.79 6.09 -4.04
C MET A 17 -7.27 4.73 -3.55
N PHE A 18 -6.42 3.70 -3.65
CA PHE A 18 -6.79 2.35 -3.19
C PHE A 18 -6.95 2.27 -1.67
N GLU A 19 -6.15 2.99 -0.89
CA GLU A 19 -6.33 3.08 0.56
C GLU A 19 -7.64 3.77 0.93
N LEU A 20 -8.00 4.86 0.24
CA LEU A 20 -9.28 5.54 0.42
C LEU A 20 -10.47 4.61 0.13
N PHE A 21 -10.41 3.84 -0.97
CA PHE A 21 -11.45 2.87 -1.27
C PHE A 21 -11.55 1.77 -0.21
N ARG A 22 -10.41 1.33 0.33
CA ARG A 22 -10.40 0.33 1.39
C ARG A 22 -11.03 0.87 2.67
N GLU A 23 -10.64 2.07 3.11
CA GLU A 23 -11.22 2.70 4.30
C GLU A 23 -12.71 3.01 4.14
N ALA A 24 -13.13 3.48 2.97
CA ALA A 24 -14.54 3.68 2.65
C ALA A 24 -15.32 2.36 2.69
N GLY A 25 -14.74 1.29 2.13
CA GLY A 25 -15.34 -0.05 2.14
C GLY A 25 -15.53 -0.62 3.53
N GLU A 26 -14.56 -0.45 4.42
CA GLU A 26 -14.62 -0.90 5.83
C GLU A 26 -15.60 -0.07 6.68
N ARG A 27 -15.79 1.22 6.38
CA ARG A 27 -16.71 2.09 7.13
C ARG A 27 -18.17 1.96 6.71
N LEU A 28 -18.45 1.40 5.53
CA LEU A 28 -19.80 1.24 5.00
C LEU A 28 -20.39 -0.13 5.36
N PRO A 29 -21.73 -0.27 5.42
CA PRO A 29 -22.38 -1.56 5.57
C PRO A 29 -21.96 -2.54 4.46
N LYS A 30 -21.79 -3.82 4.78
CA LYS A 30 -21.26 -4.85 3.85
C LYS A 30 -21.86 -4.82 2.44
N ALA A 31 -23.17 -4.60 2.34
CA ALA A 31 -23.89 -4.53 1.06
C ALA A 31 -23.42 -3.38 0.15
N VAL A 32 -22.96 -2.27 0.72
CA VAL A 32 -22.51 -1.08 -0.02
C VAL A 32 -20.98 -1.05 -0.11
N GLY A 33 -20.27 -1.48 0.93
CA GLY A 33 -18.80 -1.49 0.96
C GLY A 33 -18.18 -2.32 -0.15
N GLN A 34 -18.75 -3.50 -0.44
CA GLN A 34 -18.29 -4.34 -1.55
C GLN A 34 -18.50 -3.66 -2.92
N THR A 35 -19.63 -2.99 -3.10
CA THR A 35 -19.93 -2.26 -4.35
C THR A 35 -18.97 -1.10 -4.55
N VAL A 36 -18.68 -0.32 -3.51
CA VAL A 36 -17.73 0.80 -3.58
C VAL A 36 -16.33 0.31 -3.91
N ALA A 37 -15.87 -0.80 -3.33
CA ALA A 37 -14.56 -1.36 -3.63
C ALA A 37 -14.44 -1.81 -5.10
N VAL A 38 -15.46 -2.50 -5.63
CA VAL A 38 -15.48 -2.99 -7.02
C VAL A 38 -15.59 -1.85 -8.02
N VAL A 39 -16.52 -0.91 -7.80
CA VAL A 39 -16.72 0.25 -8.68
C VAL A 39 -15.50 1.18 -8.61
N GLY A 40 -14.94 1.41 -7.42
CA GLY A 40 -13.72 2.20 -7.23
C GLY A 40 -12.53 1.60 -7.97
N GLY A 41 -12.30 0.30 -7.82
CA GLY A 41 -11.18 -0.38 -8.48
C GLY A 41 -11.25 -0.35 -10.01
N ILE A 42 -12.43 -0.62 -10.58
CA ILE A 42 -12.59 -0.76 -12.05
C ILE A 42 -12.86 0.59 -12.71
N VAL A 43 -13.87 1.33 -12.24
CA VAL A 43 -14.31 2.57 -12.90
C VAL A 43 -13.33 3.70 -12.67
N VAL A 44 -12.88 3.91 -11.42
CA VAL A 44 -11.91 4.96 -11.14
C VAL A 44 -10.52 4.57 -11.66
N GLY A 45 -10.18 3.29 -11.61
CA GLY A 45 -8.95 2.78 -12.22
C GLY A 45 -8.86 3.03 -13.73
N ASP A 46 -9.91 2.67 -14.48
CA ASP A 46 -9.98 2.94 -15.93
C ASP A 46 -9.97 4.44 -16.23
N ALA A 47 -10.71 5.24 -15.44
CA ALA A 47 -10.71 6.69 -15.57
C ALA A 47 -9.32 7.30 -15.30
N ALA A 48 -8.57 6.80 -14.32
CA ALA A 48 -7.22 7.26 -14.00
C ALA A 48 -6.23 6.98 -15.15
N ILE A 49 -6.35 5.83 -15.82
CA ILE A 49 -5.55 5.51 -17.01
C ILE A 49 -5.94 6.45 -18.17
N ARG A 50 -7.23 6.60 -18.47
CA ARG A 50 -7.70 7.44 -19.58
C ARG A 50 -7.38 8.91 -19.39
N ALA A 51 -7.43 9.40 -18.15
CA ALA A 51 -7.06 10.77 -17.79
C ALA A 51 -5.54 11.00 -17.83
N GLY A 52 -4.73 9.96 -18.06
CA GLY A 52 -3.27 10.07 -18.04
C GLY A 52 -2.71 10.38 -16.64
N LEU A 53 -3.45 10.02 -15.59
CA LEU A 53 -2.99 10.15 -14.21
C LEU A 53 -2.11 8.98 -13.78
N ALA A 54 -2.32 7.80 -14.37
CA ALA A 54 -1.55 6.60 -14.08
C ALA A 54 -1.36 5.69 -15.30
N SER A 55 -0.31 4.89 -15.24
CA SER A 55 0.08 3.86 -16.19
C SER A 55 -0.59 2.55 -15.84
N THR A 56 -0.88 1.75 -16.86
CA THR A 56 -1.46 0.42 -16.68
C THR A 56 -0.57 -0.45 -15.78
N THR A 57 0.75 -0.32 -15.89
CA THR A 57 1.69 -1.10 -15.06
C THR A 57 1.60 -0.72 -13.59
N LEU A 58 1.60 0.58 -13.23
CA LEU A 58 1.47 1.00 -11.83
C LEU A 58 0.07 0.72 -11.28
N LEU A 59 -0.98 0.76 -12.10
CA LEU A 59 -2.32 0.35 -11.68
C LEU A 59 -2.34 -1.13 -11.26
N VAL A 60 -1.74 -2.02 -12.06
CA VAL A 60 -1.68 -3.45 -11.71
C VAL A 60 -0.90 -3.67 -10.41
N VAL A 61 0.26 -3.02 -10.24
CA VAL A 61 1.07 -3.14 -9.02
C VAL A 61 0.33 -2.62 -7.78
N SER A 62 -0.36 -1.48 -7.90
CA SER A 62 -1.13 -0.91 -6.79
C SER A 62 -2.37 -1.74 -6.46
N ALA A 63 -3.05 -2.32 -7.45
CA ALA A 63 -4.15 -3.25 -7.23
C ALA A 63 -3.69 -4.52 -6.49
N VAL A 64 -2.55 -5.12 -6.90
CA VAL A 64 -1.96 -6.27 -6.18
C VAL A 64 -1.60 -5.90 -4.74
N THR A 65 -1.08 -4.70 -4.52
CA THR A 65 -0.73 -4.18 -3.19
C THR A 65 -1.97 -3.94 -2.31
N ALA A 66 -3.07 -3.48 -2.91
CA ALA A 66 -4.35 -3.32 -2.23
C ALA A 66 -4.93 -4.68 -1.83
N VAL A 67 -4.92 -5.65 -2.75
CA VAL A 67 -5.42 -7.01 -2.50
C VAL A 67 -4.59 -7.73 -1.44
N SER A 68 -3.26 -7.60 -1.48
CA SER A 68 -2.39 -8.20 -0.46
C SER A 68 -2.66 -7.65 0.94
N SER A 69 -3.14 -6.41 1.05
CA SER A 69 -3.50 -5.83 2.35
C SER A 69 -4.70 -6.53 3.02
N PHE A 70 -5.57 -7.23 2.26
CA PHE A 70 -6.67 -8.02 2.83
C PHE A 70 -6.22 -9.35 3.46
N THR A 71 -4.96 -9.76 3.25
CA THR A 71 -4.40 -10.92 3.96
C THR A 71 -4.18 -10.64 5.45
N LEU A 72 -4.11 -9.37 5.82
CA LEU A 72 -3.96 -8.93 7.20
C LEU A 72 -5.34 -8.88 7.87
N VAL A 73 -5.62 -9.85 8.76
CA VAL A 73 -6.91 -9.97 9.44
C VAL A 73 -7.12 -8.88 10.50
N ASN A 74 -6.05 -8.32 11.06
CA ASN A 74 -6.11 -7.33 12.13
C ASN A 74 -6.11 -5.89 11.57
N GLN A 75 -7.22 -5.15 11.73
CA GLN A 75 -7.34 -3.75 11.27
C GLN A 75 -6.20 -2.83 11.75
N SER A 76 -5.81 -2.94 13.03
CA SER A 76 -4.71 -2.14 13.58
C SER A 76 -3.36 -2.42 12.91
N LEU A 77 -3.13 -3.66 12.48
CA LEU A 77 -1.94 -4.05 11.73
C LEU A 77 -1.98 -3.50 10.31
N VAL A 78 -3.15 -3.47 9.68
CA VAL A 78 -3.27 -2.95 8.31
C VAL A 78 -2.95 -1.46 8.25
N GLY A 79 -3.37 -0.67 9.26
CA GLY A 79 -2.98 0.74 9.38
C GLY A 79 -1.47 0.92 9.50
N SER A 80 -0.83 0.18 10.42
CA SER A 80 0.62 0.20 10.62
C SER A 80 1.40 -0.17 9.35
N VAL A 81 0.98 -1.23 8.63
CA VAL A 81 1.62 -1.65 7.38
C VAL A 81 1.45 -0.60 6.27
N SER A 82 0.32 0.11 6.26
CA SER A 82 0.05 1.18 5.28
C SER A 82 1.02 2.35 5.48
N ILE A 83 1.28 2.75 6.73
CA ILE A 83 2.27 3.78 7.07
C ILE A 83 3.69 3.32 6.69
N VAL A 84 4.07 2.08 7.00
CA VAL A 84 5.38 1.52 6.63
C VAL A 84 5.56 1.48 5.12
N ARG A 85 4.54 1.10 4.36
CA ARG A 85 4.56 1.12 2.89
C ARG A 85 4.79 2.52 2.35
N LEU A 86 4.13 3.53 2.90
CA LEU A 86 4.30 4.93 2.50
C LEU A 86 5.71 5.43 2.83
N PHE A 87 6.27 5.03 3.98
CA PHE A 87 7.67 5.28 4.33
C PHE A 87 8.65 4.67 3.32
N VAL A 88 8.51 3.38 3.00
CA VAL A 88 9.36 2.68 2.01
C VAL A 88 9.27 3.35 0.64
N LEU A 89 8.05 3.73 0.22
CA LEU A 89 7.82 4.43 -1.04
C LEU A 89 8.52 5.79 -1.07
N MET A 90 8.43 6.58 0.00
CA MET A 90 9.09 7.89 0.08
C MET A 90 10.61 7.76 0.04
N CYS A 91 11.19 6.82 0.80
CA CYS A 91 12.63 6.54 0.75
C CYS A 91 13.09 6.09 -0.64
N SER A 92 12.34 5.19 -1.28
CA SER A 92 12.62 4.71 -2.64
C SER A 92 12.44 5.81 -3.69
N SER A 93 11.52 6.74 -3.48
CA SER A 93 11.27 7.85 -4.41
C SER A 93 12.41 8.86 -4.45
N VAL A 94 13.09 9.10 -3.32
CA VAL A 94 14.19 10.06 -3.23
C VAL A 94 15.53 9.43 -3.61
N LEU A 95 15.79 8.20 -3.15
CA LEU A 95 17.10 7.54 -3.26
C LEU A 95 17.10 6.38 -4.28
N GLY A 96 15.97 6.11 -4.93
CA GLY A 96 15.81 4.99 -5.85
C GLY A 96 15.97 3.62 -5.17
N MET A 97 16.62 2.69 -5.88
CA MET A 97 16.85 1.33 -5.41
C MET A 97 17.68 1.26 -4.11
N TYR A 98 18.57 2.23 -3.88
CA TYR A 98 19.31 2.34 -2.64
C TYR A 98 18.39 2.65 -1.45
N GLY A 99 17.42 3.55 -1.64
CA GLY A 99 16.39 3.87 -0.64
C GLY A 99 15.48 2.68 -0.31
N PHE A 100 15.15 1.86 -1.31
CA PHE A 100 14.39 0.63 -1.09
C PHE A 100 15.14 -0.37 -0.20
N ILE A 101 16.43 -0.59 -0.44
CA ILE A 101 17.26 -1.50 0.37
C ILE A 101 17.37 -0.97 1.81
N LEU A 102 17.69 0.32 1.98
CA LEU A 102 17.82 0.94 3.30
C LEU A 102 16.52 0.89 4.11
N SER A 103 15.40 1.25 3.49
CA SER A 103 14.09 1.21 4.15
C SER A 103 13.69 -0.21 4.53
N THR A 104 14.00 -1.21 3.69
CA THR A 104 13.78 -2.63 4.02
C THR A 104 14.58 -3.05 5.26
N ILE A 105 15.86 -2.71 5.32
CA ILE A 105 16.71 -3.01 6.50
C ILE A 105 16.16 -2.30 7.74
N ALA A 106 15.78 -1.03 7.62
CA ALA A 106 15.22 -0.25 8.73
C ALA A 106 13.92 -0.87 9.27
N VAL A 107 13.05 -1.37 8.40
CA VAL A 107 11.81 -2.06 8.79
C VAL A 107 12.13 -3.36 9.53
N ILE A 108 13.10 -4.16 9.06
CA ILE A 108 13.51 -5.39 9.74
C ILE A 108 14.04 -5.08 11.15
N LEU A 109 14.92 -4.07 11.28
CA LEU A 109 15.46 -3.66 12.57
C LEU A 109 14.37 -3.15 13.52
N TYR A 110 13.38 -2.42 13.00
CA TYR A 110 12.22 -1.98 13.78
C TYR A 110 11.41 -3.17 14.29
N LEU A 111 11.15 -4.17 13.44
CA LEU A 111 10.45 -5.39 13.84
C LEU A 111 11.24 -6.20 14.89
N SER A 112 12.58 -6.22 14.82
CA SER A 112 13.42 -6.91 15.82
C SER A 112 13.38 -6.27 17.20
N ARG A 113 13.05 -4.97 17.29
CA ARG A 113 12.92 -4.23 18.56
C ARG A 113 11.53 -4.35 19.17
N LEU A 114 10.53 -4.80 18.41
CA LEU A 114 9.17 -4.96 18.89
C LEU A 114 9.06 -6.21 19.77
N GLU A 115 8.48 -6.05 20.96
CA GLU A 115 8.12 -7.13 21.87
C GLU A 115 6.60 -7.26 21.91
N SER A 116 6.10 -8.48 21.76
CA SER A 116 4.69 -8.82 21.92
C SER A 116 4.54 -9.62 23.21
N PHE A 117 3.94 -9.02 24.24
CA PHE A 117 3.76 -9.65 25.55
C PHE A 117 5.07 -10.21 26.16
N GLY A 118 6.18 -9.50 26.00
CA GLY A 118 7.50 -9.88 26.52
C GLY A 118 8.27 -10.90 25.67
N VAL A 119 7.75 -11.27 24.49
CA VAL A 119 8.43 -12.14 23.53
C VAL A 119 8.80 -11.32 22.29
N PRO A 120 10.04 -11.43 21.75
CA PRO A 120 10.41 -10.72 20.53
C PRO A 120 9.44 -11.03 19.38
N TYR A 121 9.04 -10.02 18.62
CA TYR A 121 8.09 -10.18 17.51
C TYR A 121 8.61 -11.15 16.42
N LEU A 122 9.94 -11.25 16.27
CA LEU A 122 10.61 -12.22 15.39
C LEU A 122 10.95 -13.56 16.05
N ALA A 123 10.56 -13.82 17.29
CA ALA A 123 10.83 -15.11 17.96
C ALA A 123 10.39 -16.38 17.17
N PRO A 124 9.31 -16.35 16.36
CA PRO A 124 8.97 -17.50 15.50
C PRO A 124 9.95 -17.74 14.35
N LEU A 125 10.69 -16.71 13.92
CA LEU A 125 11.72 -16.79 12.87
C LEU A 125 13.10 -17.14 13.43
N SER A 126 13.35 -16.93 14.72
CA SER A 126 14.63 -17.22 15.38
C SER A 126 14.71 -18.65 15.95
N ARG A 127 13.74 -19.52 15.62
CA ARG A 127 13.72 -20.93 16.02
C ARG A 127 13.91 -21.84 14.82
#